data_AF-A0A8X7BF22-F1
#
_entry.id   AF-A0A8X7BF22-F1
#
_cell.length_a   1.000
_cell.length_b   1.000
_cell.length_c   1.000
_cell.angle_alpha   90.00
_cell.angle_beta   90.00
_cell.angle_gamma   90.00
#
_symmetry.space_group_name_H-M   'P 1'
#
loop_
_entity.id
_entity.type
_entity.pdbx_description
1 polymer ?
#
loop_
_entity_poly.entity_id
_entity_poly.type
_entity_poly.pdbx_seq_one_letter_code
_entity_poly.pdbx_strand_id
1 'polypeptide(L)' 'MSIASSGLGPSCKWTLLENLGSDHLPILIELKKRQLLPTSNNKQWIFKKVDWQFFAEAVDNEIKSIPLKDSVNLNW' A
#
# COMPACT_ATOMS: atom_id res chain seq x y z
N MET A 1 -30.02 5.18 -2.10
CA MET A 1 -28.72 4.72 -1.56
C MET A 1 -28.55 5.33 -0.18
N SER A 2 -28.50 4.51 0.88
CA SER A 2 -28.25 4.99 2.24
C SER A 2 -27.02 4.27 2.78
N ILE A 3 -25.93 5.01 3.03
CA ILE A 3 -24.65 4.46 3.52
C ILE A 3 -24.76 4.05 4.99
N ALA A 4 -25.73 4.62 5.73
CA ALA A 4 -26.01 4.33 7.14
C ALA A 4 -27.49 4.56 7.46
N SER A 5 -27.95 4.17 8.65
CA SER A 5 -29.29 4.54 9.14
C SER A 5 -29.33 6.04 9.49
N SER A 6 -30.48 6.68 9.26
CA SER A 6 -30.66 8.13 9.49
C SER A 6 -30.36 8.56 10.93
N GLY A 7 -30.57 7.67 11.91
CA GLY A 7 -30.27 7.91 13.32
C GLY A 7 -28.77 7.99 13.66
N LEU A 8 -27.87 7.58 12.76
CA LEU A 8 -26.42 7.66 12.98
C LEU A 8 -25.83 9.02 12.58
N GLY A 9 -26.48 9.73 11.66
CA GLY A 9 -25.99 11.00 11.12
C GLY A 9 -25.55 12.01 12.19
N PRO A 10 -26.37 12.29 13.22
CA PRO A 10 -26.01 13.26 14.28
C PRO A 10 -24.82 12.84 15.15
N SER A 11 -24.48 11.55 15.21
CA SER A 11 -23.36 11.03 16.03
C SER A 11 -22.07 10.84 15.22
N CYS A 12 -22.13 11.08 13.91
CA CYS A 12 -20.99 10.97 13.00
C CYS A 12 -20.38 12.34 12.73
N LYS A 13 -19.06 12.44 12.84
CA LYS A 13 -18.30 13.55 12.29
C LYS A 13 -17.52 13.07 11.07
N TRP A 14 -17.55 13.85 10.01
CA TRP A 14 -16.89 13.55 8.75
C TRP A 14 -15.72 14.51 8.58
N THR A 15 -14.58 14.00 8.14
CA THR A 15 -13.39 14.81 7.90
C THR A 15 -12.68 14.26 6.67
N LEU A 16 -12.38 15.14 5.73
CA LEU A 16 -11.55 14.79 4.58
C LEU A 16 -10.09 14.81 5.02
N LEU A 17 -9.35 13.73 4.78
CA LEU A 17 -7.95 13.64 5.10
C LEU A 17 -7.10 14.09 3.91
N GLU A 18 -5.84 14.41 4.22
CA GLU A 18 -4.85 14.77 3.20
C GLU A 18 -4.52 13.60 2.27
N ASN A 19 -3.96 13.92 1.12
CA ASN A 19 -3.62 12.93 0.10
C ASN A 19 -2.46 12.05 0.57
N LEU A 20 -2.63 10.73 0.46
CA LEU A 20 -1.62 9.72 0.79
C LEU A 20 -0.91 9.14 -0.46
N GLY A 21 -0.87 9.90 -1.56
CA GLY A 21 -0.34 9.47 -2.86
C GLY A 21 -1.32 8.70 -3.74
N SER A 22 -2.62 8.75 -3.41
CA SER A 22 -3.71 8.24 -4.26
C SER A 22 -4.33 9.41 -5.04
N ASP A 23 -4.93 9.09 -6.17
CA ASP A 23 -5.84 9.98 -6.90
C ASP A 23 -7.08 10.40 -6.10
N HIS A 24 -7.39 9.71 -5.00
CA HIS A 24 -8.53 10.00 -4.14
C HIS A 24 -8.12 10.42 -2.71
N LEU A 25 -8.85 11.38 -2.15
CA LEU A 25 -8.68 11.82 -0.76
C LEU A 25 -9.44 10.90 0.20
N PRO A 26 -8.78 10.38 1.26
CA PRO A 26 -9.45 9.53 2.23
C PRO A 26 -10.52 10.30 3.03
N ILE A 27 -11.60 9.61 3.41
CA ILE A 27 -12.65 10.17 4.26
C ILE A 27 -12.60 9.49 5.63
N LEU A 28 -12.41 10.28 6.70
CA LEU A 28 -12.50 9.85 8.08
C LEU A 28 -13.93 10.06 8.60
N ILE A 29 -14.49 9.01 9.20
CA ILE A 29 -15.81 9.06 9.85
C ILE A 29 -15.63 8.68 11.32
N GLU A 30 -15.85 9.63 12.22
CA GLU A 30 -15.78 9.42 13.66
C GLU A 30 -17.19 9.19 14.21
N LEU A 31 -17.45 8.02 14.81
CA LEU A 31 -18.73 7.69 15.44
C LEU A 31 -18.59 7.70 16.96
N LYS A 32 -19.22 8.67 17.64
CA LYS A 32 -19.21 8.76 19.11
C LYS A 32 -20.29 7.85 19.71
N LYS A 33 -20.01 6.55 19.77
CA LYS A 33 -20.91 5.56 20.39
C LYS A 33 -20.10 4.52 21.17
N ARG A 34 -20.62 4.06 22.31
CA ARG A 34 -20.02 2.93 23.03
C ARG A 34 -20.13 1.67 22.17
N GLN A 35 -18.99 1.10 21.79
CA GLN A 35 -18.90 -0.14 21.02
C GLN A 35 -18.49 -1.29 21.93
N LEU A 36 -19.04 -2.48 21.71
CA LEU A 36 -18.49 -3.71 22.25
C LEU A 36 -17.28 -4.07 21.39
N LEU A 37 -16.12 -4.26 22.02
CA LEU A 37 -14.94 -4.73 21.30
C LEU A 37 -15.16 -6.21 20.94
N PRO A 38 -15.13 -6.59 19.65
CA PRO A 38 -15.14 -7.99 19.28
C PRO A 38 -13.88 -8.66 19.83
N THR A 39 -14.02 -9.73 20.60
CA THR A 39 -12.93 -10.47 21.28
C THR A 39 -12.09 -11.37 20.37
N SER A 40 -12.26 -11.30 19.05
CA SER A 40 -11.52 -12.15 18.12
C SER A 40 -11.24 -11.42 16.81
N ASN A 41 -9.96 -11.14 16.56
CA ASN A 41 -9.47 -10.88 15.21
C ASN A 41 -7.98 -11.21 15.11
N ASN A 42 -7.64 -12.50 15.23
CA ASN A 42 -6.31 -12.97 14.81
C ASN A 42 -6.23 -12.98 13.29
N LYS A 43 -6.26 -11.80 12.67
CA LYS A 43 -5.91 -11.62 11.26
C LYS A 43 -4.41 -11.40 11.19
N GLN A 44 -3.66 -12.50 11.11
CA GLN A 44 -2.26 -12.43 10.76
C GLN A 44 -2.17 -12.06 9.27
N TRP A 45 -1.48 -10.98 8.96
CA TRP A 45 -1.07 -10.70 7.60
C TRP A 45 -0.21 -11.87 7.14
N ILE A 46 -0.64 -12.61 6.12
CA ILE A 46 0.19 -13.64 5.51
C ILE A 46 1.31 -12.89 4.78
N PHE A 47 2.43 -12.70 5.47
CA PHE A 47 3.67 -12.23 4.87
C PHE A 47 4.17 -13.34 3.94
N LYS A 48 3.76 -13.28 2.67
CA LYS A 48 4.35 -14.15 1.65
C LYS A 48 5.83 -13.77 1.58
N LYS A 49 6.72 -14.70 1.95
CA LYS A 49 8.17 -14.50 1.83
C LYS A 49 8.45 -14.16 0.36
N VAL A 50 9.00 -12.97 0.15
CA VAL A 50 9.45 -12.53 -1.17
C VAL A 50 10.61 -13.42 -1.59
N ASP A 51 10.57 -13.94 -2.82
CA ASP A 51 11.64 -14.74 -3.40
C ASP A 51 12.73 -13.81 -3.95
N TRP A 52 13.66 -13.44 -3.06
CA TRP A 52 14.79 -12.58 -3.40
C TRP A 52 15.79 -13.25 -4.34
N GLN A 53 15.84 -14.57 -4.35
CA GLN A 53 16.73 -15.31 -5.23
C GLN A 53 16.26 -15.19 -6.67
N PHE A 54 14.97 -15.41 -6.93
CA PHE A 54 14.38 -15.18 -8.25
C PHE A 54 14.62 -13.75 -8.75
N PHE A 55 14.43 -12.76 -7.88
CA PHE A 55 14.67 -11.36 -8.23
C PHE A 55 16.12 -11.10 -8.64
N ALA A 56 17.09 -11.59 -7.86
CA ALA A 56 18.51 -11.42 -8.16
C ALA A 56 18.89 -12.09 -9.49
N GLU A 57 18.42 -13.31 -9.73
CA GLU A 57 18.66 -14.03 -10.98
C GLU A 57 18.08 -13.30 -12.19
N ALA A 58 16.86 -12.75 -12.06
CA ALA A 58 16.24 -11.98 -13.13
C ALA A 58 17.06 -10.72 -13.48
N VAL A 59 17.49 -9.98 -12.47
CA VAL A 59 18.31 -8.76 -12.66
C VAL A 59 19.66 -9.07 -13.26
N ASP A 60 20.35 -10.10 -12.76
CA ASP A 60 21.67 -10.49 -13.29
C ASP A 60 21.60 -10.93 -14.76
N ASN A 61 20.54 -11.64 -15.14
CA ASN A 61 20.31 -12.05 -16.52
C ASN A 61 20.04 -10.84 -17.43
N GLU A 62 19.26 -9.86 -16.96
CA GLU A 62 19.01 -8.63 -17.69
C GLU A 62 20.28 -7.82 -17.89
N ILE A 63 21.08 -7.63 -16.84
CA ILE A 63 22.36 -6.89 -16.91
C ILE A 63 23.33 -7.56 -17.89
N LYS A 64 23.45 -8.90 -17.85
CA LYS A 64 24.33 -9.65 -18.76
C LYS A 64 23.89 -9.58 -20.22
N SER A 65 22.61 -9.35 -20.48
CA SER A 65 22.08 -9.21 -21.84
C SER A 65 22.45 -7.88 -22.51
N ILE A 66 22.93 -6.89 -21.73
CA ILE A 66 23.35 -5.59 -22.25
C ILE A 66 24.75 -5.74 -22.85
N PRO A 67 24.92 -5.56 -24.19
CA PRO A 67 26.22 -5.65 -24.81
C PRO A 67 27.13 -4.54 -24.29
N LEU A 68 28.32 -4.91 -23.81
CA LEU A 68 29.36 -3.95 -23.43
C LEU A 68 29.77 -3.18 -24.69
N LYS A 69 29.51 -1.88 -24.69
CA LYS A 69 29.98 -1.00 -25.74
C LYS A 69 31.45 -0.69 -25.43
N ASP A 70 32.35 -1.42 -26.09
CA ASP A 70 33.79 -1.18 -26.02
C ASP A 70 34.12 0.19 -26.64
N SER A 71 34.03 1.23 -25.82
CA SER A 71 34.63 2.52 -26.14
C SER A 71 34.98 3.27 -24.86
N VAL A 72 35.87 2.68 -24.05
CA VAL A 72 36.75 3.48 -23.21
C VAL A 72 38.05 3.63 -24.00
N ASN A 73 38.13 4.72 -24.78
CA ASN A 73 39.38 5.17 -25.40
C ASN A 73 40.42 5.37 -24.30
N LEU A 74 41.35 4.43 -24.15
CA LEU A 74 42.62 4.67 -23.45
C LEU A 74 43.55 5.39 -24.42
N ASN A 75 43.54 6.72 -24.39
CA ASN A 75 44.69 7.51 -24.82
C ASN A 75 45.42 7.97 -23.55
N TRP A 76 46.54 7.33 -23.25
CA TRP A 76 47.61 7.90 -22.41
C TRP A 76 48.63 8.59 -23.33
#